data_AF-A0A2V7J808-F1
#
_entry.id   AF-A0A2V7J808-F1
#
_cell.length_a   1.000
_cell.length_b   1.000
_cell.length_c   1.000
_cell.angle_alpha   90.00
_cell.angle_beta   90.00
_cell.angle_gamma   90.00
#
_symmetry.space_group_name_H-M   'P 1'
#
loop_
_entity.id
_entity.type
_entity.pdbx_description
1 polymer ?
#
loop_
_entity_poly.entity_id
_entity_poly.type
_entity_poly.pdbx_seq_one_letter_code
_entity_poly.pdbx_strand_id
1 'polypeptide(L)'
;MTRAIRIIHLALVLGLVIVAGVFYILRQRTGLTFGFGPSLGMIMAGIGLVNLTIALGFLTPRFPERPADQAPDDYWARSETRGAAIILWALVEAAALLSWLGYLLTGSRVAAAVGLLAILALSLLRPARFEGS
;
A
#
# COMPACT_ATOMS: atom_id res chain seq x y z
N MET A 1 -18.33 -13.88 -0.36
CA MET A 1 -17.39 -12.94 0.33
C MET A 1 -16.29 -12.41 -0.60
N THR A 2 -15.87 -13.20 -1.59
CA THR A 2 -14.83 -12.87 -2.57
C THR A 2 -15.07 -11.56 -3.33
N ARG A 3 -16.32 -11.26 -3.68
CA ARG A 3 -16.65 -9.98 -4.34
C ARG A 3 -16.36 -8.77 -3.44
N ALA A 4 -16.74 -8.84 -2.18
CA ALA A 4 -16.55 -7.74 -1.23
C ALA A 4 -15.05 -7.46 -1.00
N ILE A 5 -14.24 -8.50 -0.83
CA ILE A 5 -12.79 -8.32 -0.61
C ILE A 5 -12.10 -7.70 -1.84
N ARG A 6 -12.51 -8.09 -3.06
CA ARG A 6 -12.01 -7.49 -4.31
C ARG A 6 -12.39 -6.01 -4.42
N ILE A 7 -13.61 -5.65 -4.03
CA ILE A 7 -14.05 -4.24 -4.01
C ILE A 7 -13.23 -3.43 -3.01
N ILE A 8 -13.03 -3.94 -1.79
CA ILE A 8 -12.21 -3.26 -0.76
C ILE A 8 -10.79 -3.03 -1.27
N HIS A 9 -10.15 -4.07 -1.81
CA HIS A 9 -8.79 -3.95 -2.34
C HIS A 9 -8.71 -2.93 -3.49
N LEU A 10 -9.67 -2.97 -4.43
CA LEU A 10 -9.71 -2.02 -5.53
C LEU A 10 -9.92 -0.58 -5.05
N ALA A 11 -10.77 -0.38 -4.05
CA ALA A 11 -10.99 0.92 -3.43
C ALA A 11 -9.72 1.46 -2.76
N LEU A 12 -8.95 0.61 -2.06
CA LEU A 12 -7.66 0.98 -1.47
C LEU A 12 -6.66 1.40 -2.55
N VAL A 13 -6.49 0.61 -3.61
CA VAL A 13 -5.56 0.93 -4.71
C VAL A 13 -5.95 2.23 -5.39
N LEU A 14 -7.22 2.39 -5.77
CA LEU A 14 -7.70 3.61 -6.44
C LEU A 14 -7.60 4.83 -5.54
N GLY A 15 -7.94 4.71 -4.26
CA GLY A 15 -7.77 5.77 -3.28
C GLY A 15 -6.32 6.23 -3.19
N LEU A 16 -5.38 5.29 -3.12
CA LEU A 16 -3.94 5.57 -3.10
C LEU A 16 -3.48 6.30 -4.37
N VAL A 17 -3.91 5.84 -5.54
CA VAL A 17 -3.58 6.43 -6.84
C VAL A 17 -4.12 7.87 -6.94
N ILE A 18 -5.34 8.10 -6.49
CA ILE A 18 -5.95 9.44 -6.46
C ILE A 18 -5.17 10.36 -5.52
N VAL A 19 -4.88 9.92 -4.29
CA VAL A 19 -4.10 10.70 -3.32
C VAL A 19 -2.72 11.04 -3.88
N ALA A 20 -2.01 10.06 -4.43
CA ALA A 20 -0.71 10.25 -5.08
C ALA A 20 -0.79 11.28 -6.22
N GLY A 21 -1.79 11.16 -7.10
CA GLY A 21 -2.02 12.09 -8.20
C GLY A 21 -2.31 13.51 -7.71
N VAL A 22 -3.18 13.66 -6.72
CA VAL A 22 -3.50 14.96 -6.11
C VAL A 22 -2.26 15.58 -5.48
N PHE A 23 -1.50 14.83 -4.70
CA PHE A 23 -0.28 15.32 -4.06
C PHE A 23 0.77 15.71 -5.10
N TYR A 24 0.89 14.92 -6.17
CA TYR A 24 1.76 15.23 -7.28
C TYR A 24 1.39 16.55 -7.97
N ILE A 25 0.13 16.69 -8.40
CA ILE A 25 -0.37 17.89 -9.08
C ILE A 25 -0.27 19.10 -8.17
N LEU A 26 -0.71 18.98 -6.91
CA LEU A 26 -0.69 20.07 -5.94
C LEU A 26 0.72 20.61 -5.80
N ARG A 27 1.72 19.74 -5.63
CA ARG A 27 3.11 20.18 -5.54
C ARG A 27 3.60 20.87 -6.80
N GLN A 28 3.34 20.30 -7.98
CA GLN A 28 3.77 20.87 -9.25
C GLN A 28 3.15 22.26 -9.52
N ARG A 29 1.91 22.49 -9.09
CA ARG A 29 1.19 23.74 -9.33
C ARG A 29 1.51 24.84 -8.34
N THR A 30 1.83 24.49 -7.10
CA THR A 30 1.98 25.45 -6.01
C THR A 30 3.44 25.74 -5.66
N GLY A 31 4.37 24.85 -6.05
CA GLY A 31 5.77 24.97 -5.64
C GLY A 31 5.96 24.93 -4.12
N LEU A 32 5.01 24.37 -3.37
CA LEU A 32 4.99 24.40 -1.90
C LEU A 32 6.33 23.93 -1.30
N THR A 33 7.06 24.89 -0.75
CA THR A 33 8.20 24.67 0.13
C THR A 33 7.74 24.96 1.54
N PHE A 34 7.31 23.93 2.26
CA PHE A 34 6.77 24.05 3.63
C PHE A 34 7.86 24.32 4.70
N GLY A 35 9.04 24.81 4.31
CA GLY A 35 10.17 25.02 5.23
C GLY A 35 10.77 23.73 5.82
N PHE A 36 10.19 22.55 5.54
CA PHE A 36 10.75 21.27 5.94
C PHE A 36 12.01 20.96 5.13
N GLY A 37 13.09 20.64 5.82
CA GLY A 37 14.34 20.23 5.19
C GLY A 37 14.18 18.92 4.38
N PRO A 38 15.08 18.67 3.40
CA PRO A 38 15.04 17.47 2.56
C PRO A 38 15.14 16.17 3.37
N SER A 39 15.67 16.23 4.60
CA SER A 39 15.76 15.11 5.54
C SER A 39 14.40 14.52 5.91
N LEU A 40 13.35 15.33 6.07
CA LEU A 40 12.02 14.81 6.43
C LEU A 40 11.47 13.87 5.35
N GLY A 41 11.67 14.21 4.07
CA GLY A 41 11.26 13.38 2.96
C GLY A 41 12.01 12.05 2.92
N MET A 42 13.30 12.05 3.26
CA MET A 42 14.09 10.81 3.37
C MET A 42 13.64 9.97 4.57
N ILE A 43 13.34 10.58 5.71
CA ILE A 43 12.84 9.87 6.90
C ILE A 43 11.51 9.20 6.58
N MET A 44 10.57 9.92 5.97
CA MET A 44 9.27 9.36 5.56
C MET A 44 9.43 8.24 4.54
N ALA A 45 10.32 8.40 3.55
CA ALA A 45 10.65 7.35 2.59
C ALA A 45 11.27 6.13 3.27
N GLY A 46 12.15 6.33 4.26
CA GLY A 46 12.76 5.27 5.05
C GLY A 46 11.73 4.47 5.86
N ILE A 47 10.82 5.16 6.54
CA ILE A 47 9.71 4.52 7.26
C ILE A 47 8.81 3.75 6.28
N GLY A 48 8.49 4.35 5.13
CA GLY A 48 7.73 3.68 4.07
C GLY A 48 8.42 2.42 3.56
N LEU A 49 9.73 2.47 3.36
CA LEU A 49 10.51 1.31 2.91
C LEU A 49 10.57 0.20 3.98
N VAL A 50 10.68 0.57 5.27
CA VAL A 50 10.59 -0.38 6.38
C VAL A 50 9.22 -1.07 6.40
N ASN A 51 8.14 -0.31 6.26
CA ASN A 51 6.78 -0.87 6.19
C ASN A 51 6.62 -1.81 4.99
N LEU A 52 7.13 -1.44 3.81
CA LEU A 52 7.13 -2.35 2.64
C LEU A 52 7.94 -3.60 2.87
N THR A 53 9.10 -3.48 3.49
CA THR A 53 9.97 -4.62 3.81
C THR A 53 9.28 -5.57 4.77
N ILE A 54 8.60 -5.05 5.80
CA ILE A 54 7.80 -5.86 6.72
C ILE A 54 6.63 -6.53 5.99
N ALA A 55 5.87 -5.77 5.20
CA ALA A 55 4.72 -6.29 4.46
C ALA A 55 5.11 -7.40 3.47
N LEU A 56 6.11 -7.16 2.63
CA LEU A 56 6.50 -8.06 1.55
C LEU A 56 7.44 -9.18 2.01
N GLY A 57 8.37 -8.87 2.91
CA GLY A 57 9.38 -9.82 3.38
C GLY A 57 8.92 -10.68 4.56
N PHE A 58 8.00 -10.20 5.39
CA PHE A 58 7.59 -10.92 6.61
C PHE A 58 6.12 -11.36 6.59
N LEU A 59 5.19 -10.46 6.25
CA LEU A 59 3.76 -10.77 6.32
C LEU A 59 3.27 -11.58 5.11
N THR A 60 3.67 -11.19 3.90
CA THR A 60 3.24 -11.86 2.66
C THR A 60 3.59 -13.35 2.64
N PRO A 61 4.81 -13.80 3.00
CA PRO A 61 5.16 -15.23 3.01
C PRO A 61 4.46 -16.03 4.12
N ARG A 62 3.95 -15.35 5.15
CA ARG A 62 3.19 -15.97 6.26
C ARG A 62 1.69 -15.92 6.03
N PHE A 63 1.25 -15.37 4.90
CA PHE A 63 -0.16 -15.24 4.59
C PHE A 63 -0.76 -16.63 4.36
N PRO A 64 -1.91 -16.98 4.99
CA PRO A 64 -2.50 -18.30 4.82
C PRO A 64 -2.89 -18.52 3.36
N GLU A 65 -2.32 -19.49 2.67
CA GLU A 65 -2.75 -19.84 1.31
C GLU A 65 -4.09 -20.61 1.36
N ARG A 66 -4.94 -20.43 0.34
CA ARG A 66 -6.19 -21.19 0.22
C ARG A 66 -5.88 -22.67 -0.11
N PRO A 67 -6.37 -23.64 0.68
CA PRO A 67 -6.35 -25.05 0.30
C PRO A 67 -7.11 -25.28 -1.02
N ALA A 68 -6.58 -26.14 -1.91
CA ALA A 68 -7.15 -26.34 -3.25
C ALA A 68 -8.61 -26.83 -3.24
N ASP A 69 -9.00 -27.56 -2.19
CA ASP A 69 -10.33 -28.11 -1.93
C ASP A 69 -11.31 -27.11 -1.31
N GLN A 70 -10.85 -25.94 -0.85
CA GLN A 70 -11.68 -24.94 -0.20
C GLN A 70 -12.28 -23.96 -1.21
N ALA A 71 -13.59 -23.70 -1.18
CA ALA A 71 -14.18 -22.66 -2.03
C ALA A 71 -13.62 -21.25 -1.68
N PRO A 72 -13.39 -20.35 -2.65
CA PRO A 72 -12.87 -19.00 -2.40
C PRO A 72 -13.72 -18.18 -1.43
N ASP A 73 -15.04 -18.35 -1.48
CA ASP A 73 -15.94 -17.65 -0.57
C ASP A 73 -15.80 -18.08 0.88
N ASP A 74 -15.54 -19.37 1.14
CA ASP A 74 -15.31 -19.91 2.48
C ASP A 74 -13.95 -19.48 3.03
N TYR A 75 -12.95 -19.39 2.16
CA TYR A 75 -11.63 -18.87 2.52
C TYR A 75 -11.70 -17.42 3.02
N TRP A 76 -12.40 -16.55 2.28
CA TRP A 76 -12.61 -15.15 2.68
C TRP A 76 -13.69 -14.97 3.77
N ALA A 77 -14.45 -16.02 4.10
CA ALA A 77 -15.41 -15.98 5.21
C ALA A 77 -14.71 -16.03 6.59
N ARG A 78 -13.48 -16.52 6.66
CA ARG A 78 -12.69 -16.59 7.91
C ARG A 78 -12.24 -15.19 8.36
N SER A 79 -12.50 -14.87 9.63
CA SER A 79 -12.07 -13.61 10.25
C SER A 79 -10.56 -13.46 10.25
N GLU A 80 -9.82 -14.55 10.49
CA GLU A 80 -8.36 -14.59 10.49
C GLU A 80 -7.77 -14.18 9.14
N THR A 81 -8.22 -14.82 8.05
CA THR A 81 -7.77 -14.50 6.67
C THR A 81 -8.05 -13.05 6.31
N ARG A 82 -9.27 -12.56 6.60
CA ARG A 82 -9.62 -11.15 6.32
C ARG A 82 -8.80 -10.18 7.16
N GLY A 83 -8.65 -10.47 8.46
CA GLY A 83 -7.87 -9.64 9.37
C GLY A 83 -6.42 -9.53 8.92
N ALA A 84 -5.79 -10.65 8.57
CA ALA A 84 -4.45 -10.67 8.00
C ALA A 84 -4.36 -9.85 6.71
N ALA A 85 -5.34 -9.95 5.81
CA ALA A 85 -5.36 -9.19 4.55
C ALA A 85 -5.41 -7.69 4.80
N ILE A 86 -6.29 -7.26 5.71
CA ILE A 86 -6.46 -5.85 6.07
C ILE A 86 -5.17 -5.31 6.70
N ILE A 87 -4.54 -6.03 7.61
CA ILE A 87 -3.27 -5.62 8.24
C ILE A 87 -2.17 -5.50 7.18
N LEU A 88 -2.05 -6.49 6.28
CA LEU A 88 -1.07 -6.46 5.20
C LEU A 88 -1.27 -5.24 4.30
N TRP A 89 -2.50 -5.02 3.82
CA TRP A 89 -2.81 -3.91 2.93
C TRP A 89 -2.66 -2.55 3.61
N ALA A 90 -3.10 -2.41 4.87
CA ALA A 90 -2.94 -1.19 5.64
C ALA A 90 -1.47 -0.82 5.84
N LEU A 91 -0.58 -1.81 6.02
CA LEU A 91 0.85 -1.55 6.17
C LEU A 91 1.48 -1.03 4.87
N VAL A 92 1.07 -1.58 3.72
CA VAL A 92 1.52 -1.11 2.39
C VAL A 92 0.91 0.26 2.05
N GLU A 93 -0.36 0.48 2.40
CA GLU A 93 -1.04 1.77 2.27
C GLU A 93 -0.33 2.85 3.11
N ALA A 94 -0.01 2.56 4.37
CA ALA A 94 0.75 3.47 5.23
C ALA A 94 2.11 3.83 4.62
N ALA A 95 2.80 2.86 4.00
CA ALA A 95 4.05 3.12 3.29
C ALA A 95 3.87 4.10 2.13
N ALA A 96 2.82 3.93 1.33
CA ALA A 96 2.53 4.82 0.22
C ALA A 96 2.14 6.23 0.70
N LEU A 97 1.22 6.33 1.66
CA LEU A 97 0.73 7.61 2.17
C LEU A 97 1.84 8.43 2.81
N LEU A 98 2.67 7.82 3.66
CA LEU A 98 3.82 8.50 4.27
C LEU A 98 4.81 8.99 3.21
N SER A 99 5.10 8.17 2.21
CA SER A 99 6.05 8.51 1.17
C SER A 99 5.53 9.62 0.24
N TRP A 100 4.26 9.57 -0.15
CA TRP A 100 3.63 10.62 -0.95
C TRP A 100 3.45 11.93 -0.17
N LEU A 101 3.15 11.85 1.13
CA LEU A 101 3.14 13.03 2.01
C LEU A 101 4.54 13.63 2.12
N GLY A 102 5.57 12.79 2.28
CA GLY A 102 6.97 13.22 2.27
C GLY A 102 7.35 13.93 0.97
N TYR A 103 6.91 13.42 -0.18
CA TYR A 103 7.07 14.09 -1.47
C TYR A 103 6.32 15.42 -1.52
N LEU A 104 5.05 15.46 -1.12
CA LEU A 104 4.24 16.68 -1.11
C LEU A 104 4.89 17.77 -0.27
N LEU A 105 5.42 17.42 0.91
CA LEU A 105 6.00 18.38 1.85
C LEU A 105 7.41 18.86 1.45
N THR A 106 8.24 17.96 0.92
CA THR A 106 9.69 18.22 0.73
C THR A 106 10.16 18.19 -0.72
N GLY A 107 9.45 17.49 -1.61
CA GLY A 107 9.85 17.29 -3.01
C GLY A 107 10.89 16.21 -3.21
N SER A 108 11.16 15.43 -2.17
CA SER A 108 12.06 14.28 -2.24
C SER A 108 11.59 13.29 -3.30
N ARG A 109 12.35 13.18 -4.39
CA ARG A 109 12.11 12.18 -5.45
C ARG A 109 12.22 10.76 -4.90
N VAL A 110 13.05 10.55 -3.87
CA VAL A 110 13.16 9.25 -3.18
C VAL A 110 11.83 8.89 -2.52
N ALA A 111 11.18 9.84 -1.85
CA ALA A 111 9.87 9.61 -1.26
C ALA A 111 8.81 9.31 -2.34
N ALA A 112 8.80 10.03 -3.46
CA ALA A 112 7.91 9.69 -4.58
C ALA A 112 8.16 8.28 -5.13
N ALA A 113 9.42 7.89 -5.30
CA ALA A 113 9.79 6.56 -5.79
C ALA A 113 9.32 5.44 -4.85
N VAL A 114 9.53 5.59 -3.54
CA VAL A 114 9.02 4.63 -2.54
C VAL A 114 7.49 4.59 -2.55
N GLY A 115 6.82 5.75 -2.67
CA GLY A 115 5.37 5.82 -2.80
C GLY A 115 4.83 5.09 -4.02
N LEU A 116 5.51 5.21 -5.18
CA LEU A 116 5.17 4.45 -6.38
C LEU A 116 5.38 2.94 -6.19
N LEU A 117 6.51 2.54 -5.59
CA LEU A 117 6.77 1.14 -5.27
C LEU A 117 5.68 0.55 -4.35
N ALA A 118 5.18 1.33 -3.39
CA ALA A 118 4.11 0.90 -2.51
C ALA A 118 2.77 0.73 -3.25
N ILE A 119 2.41 1.64 -4.16
CA ILE A 119 1.22 1.48 -5.02
C ILE A 119 1.33 0.20 -5.87
N LEU A 120 2.50 -0.04 -6.47
CA LEU A 120 2.75 -1.24 -7.27
C LEU A 120 2.66 -2.49 -6.41
N ALA A 121 3.28 -2.48 -5.22
CA ALA A 121 3.22 -3.58 -4.27
C ALA A 121 1.77 -3.89 -3.87
N LEU A 122 0.97 -2.88 -3.53
CA LEU A 122 -0.44 -3.08 -3.18
C LEU A 122 -1.20 -3.68 -4.37
N SER A 123 -0.99 -3.18 -5.58
CA SER A 123 -1.63 -3.68 -6.80
C SER A 123 -1.29 -5.15 -7.09
N LEU A 124 -0.07 -5.59 -6.74
CA LEU A 124 0.38 -6.98 -6.88
C LEU A 124 -0.13 -7.90 -5.77
N LEU A 125 -0.47 -7.37 -4.59
CA LEU A 125 -1.05 -8.10 -3.46
C LEU A 125 -2.58 -8.22 -3.60
N ARG A 126 -3.06 -8.46 -4.82
CA ARG A 126 -4.48 -8.65 -5.15
C ARG A 126 -5.04 -9.93 -4.50
N PRO A 127 -6.33 -9.97 -4.13
CA PRO A 127 -6.97 -11.14 -3.51
C PRO A 127 -6.75 -12.45 -4.30
N ALA A 128 -6.80 -12.37 -5.63
CA ALA A 128 -6.60 -13.52 -6.52
C ALA A 128 -5.22 -14.20 -6.37
N ARG A 129 -4.21 -13.48 -5.86
CA ARG A 129 -2.87 -14.06 -5.60
C ARG A 129 -2.90 -15.04 -4.42
N PHE A 130 -3.71 -14.77 -3.40
CA PHE A 130 -3.83 -15.61 -2.21
C PHE A 130 -4.83 -16.75 -2.38
N GLU A 131 -5.73 -16.61 -3.36
CA GLU A 131 -6.70 -17.63 -3.71
C GLU A 131 -6.05 -18.87 -4.34
N GLY A 132 -4.79 -18.85 -4.79
CA GLY A 132 -4.20 -19.97 -5.51
C GLY A 132 -4.87 -20.18 -6.88
N SER A 133 -4.09 -20.10 -7.95
CA SER A 133 -4.56 -20.33 -9.32
C SER A 133 -5.09 -21.75 -9.50
#